data_AF-A6VUH7-F1
#
_entry.id   AF-A6VUH7-F1
#
_cell.length_a   1.000
_cell.length_b   1.000
_cell.length_c   1.000
_cell.angle_alpha   90.00
_cell.angle_beta   90.00
_cell.angle_gamma   90.00
#
_symmetry.space_group_name_H-M   'P 1'
#
loop_
_entity.id
_entity.type
_entity.pdbx_description
1 polymer ?
#
loop_
_entity_poly.entity_id
_entity_poly.type
_entity_poly.pdbx_seq_one_letter_code
_entity_poly.pdbx_strand_id
1 'polypeptide(L)'
;MGFKDVKSQVITCLENGSYDHEIREKIDVKNLFQCGQLNDDEVIELIRQTRGNEYEYSPHHQAPTIDVHVLKPFKNGKRWYIKFYFIEPDAMFISVHESGV
;
A
#
# COMPACT_ATOMS: atom_id res chain seq x y z
N MET A 1 8.58 -12.08 -5.75
CA MET A 1 7.26 -12.06 -6.43
C MET A 1 7.25 -10.97 -7.50
N GLY A 2 6.62 -11.15 -8.66
CA GLY A 2 6.54 -10.10 -9.68
C GLY A 2 5.52 -9.01 -9.30
N PHE A 3 5.65 -7.79 -9.85
CA PHE A 3 4.69 -6.71 -9.55
C PHE A 3 3.23 -7.11 -9.82
N LYS A 4 2.98 -7.86 -10.90
CA LYS A 4 1.63 -8.32 -11.25
C LYS A 4 1.01 -9.17 -10.15
N ASP A 5 1.80 -10.05 -9.54
CA ASP A 5 1.35 -10.95 -8.48
C ASP A 5 1.13 -10.15 -7.18
N VAL A 6 2.07 -9.27 -6.82
CA VAL A 6 1.94 -8.36 -5.66
C VAL A 6 0.67 -7.52 -5.78
N LYS A 7 0.41 -6.95 -6.96
CA LYS A 7 -0.79 -6.15 -7.26
C LYS A 7 -2.07 -6.97 -7.12
N SER A 8 -2.08 -8.20 -7.64
CA SER A 8 -3.23 -9.09 -7.52
C SER A 8 -3.50 -9.47 -6.07
N GLN A 9 -2.45 -9.78 -5.31
CA GLN A 9 -2.54 -10.21 -3.92
C GLN A 9 -3.05 -9.10 -3.02
N VAL A 10 -2.49 -7.88 -3.10
CA VAL A 10 -2.96 -6.77 -2.25
C VAL A 10 -4.40 -6.36 -2.56
N ILE A 11 -4.83 -6.44 -3.83
CA ILE A 11 -6.24 -6.21 -4.19
C ILE A 11 -7.14 -7.29 -3.57
N THR A 12 -6.71 -8.56 -3.64
CA THR A 12 -7.44 -9.68 -3.03
C THR A 12 -7.55 -9.50 -1.51
N CYS A 13 -6.49 -9.03 -0.85
CA CYS A 13 -6.52 -8.74 0.58
C CYS A 13 -7.54 -7.65 0.93
N LEU A 14 -7.59 -6.57 0.14
CA LEU A 14 -8.57 -5.49 0.32
C LEU A 14 -10.01 -5.99 0.07
N GLU A 15 -10.25 -6.70 -1.03
CA GLU A 15 -11.57 -7.23 -1.39
C GLU A 15 -12.13 -8.22 -0.34
N ASN A 16 -11.25 -8.94 0.38
CA ASN A 16 -11.62 -9.87 1.44
C ASN A 16 -11.63 -9.24 2.84
N GLY A 17 -11.22 -7.98 3.00
CA GLY A 17 -11.01 -7.36 4.30
C GLY A 17 -9.88 -7.99 5.13
N SER A 18 -8.96 -8.71 4.48
CA SER A 18 -7.80 -9.36 5.11
C SER A 18 -6.58 -8.46 5.07
N TYR A 19 -6.68 -7.32 5.76
CA TYR A 19 -5.61 -6.34 5.90
C TYR A 19 -5.69 -5.64 7.25
N ASP A 20 -4.57 -5.09 7.69
CA ASP A 20 -4.51 -4.23 8.88
C ASP A 20 -3.45 -3.11 8.65
N HIS A 21 -3.29 -2.23 9.63
CA HIS A 21 -2.40 -1.09 9.58
C HIS A 21 -1.26 -1.21 10.59
N GLU A 22 -0.04 -0.94 10.15
CA GLU A 22 1.10 -0.90 11.07
C GLU A 22 0.98 0.32 12.01
N ILE A 23 0.71 0.07 13.29
CA ILE A 23 0.66 1.12 14.32
C ILE A 23 2.09 1.65 14.55
N ARG A 24 2.28 2.96 14.31
CA ARG A 24 3.56 3.65 14.52
C ARG A 24 3.41 4.78 15.51
N GLU A 25 4.26 4.81 16.55
CA GLU A 25 4.23 5.82 17.63
C GLU A 25 4.39 7.29 17.19
N LYS A 26 4.78 7.58 15.93
CA LYS A 26 5.16 8.94 15.49
C LYS A 26 4.64 9.40 14.12
N ILE A 27 3.77 8.65 13.45
CA ILE A 27 3.39 8.92 12.05
C ILE A 27 1.86 8.85 11.87
N ASP A 28 1.12 9.42 12.82
CA ASP A 28 -0.35 9.32 12.89
C ASP A 28 -1.10 10.09 11.77
N VAL A 29 -0.38 10.80 10.89
CA VAL A 29 -0.97 11.69 9.86
C VAL A 29 -0.73 11.21 8.42
N LYS A 30 -0.03 10.08 8.20
CA LYS A 30 0.34 9.63 6.83
C LYS A 30 -0.43 8.41 6.30
N ASN A 31 -1.45 7.95 7.03
CA ASN A 31 -2.26 6.83 6.59
C ASN A 31 -3.73 7.22 6.52
N LEU A 32 -4.10 7.94 5.45
CA LEU A 32 -5.47 8.37 5.17
C LEU A 32 -6.44 7.17 5.17
N PHE A 33 -5.93 5.98 4.80
CA PHE A 33 -6.69 4.74 4.85
C PHE A 33 -7.00 4.30 6.29
N GLN A 34 -6.01 4.32 7.18
CA GLN A 34 -6.23 4.03 8.61
C GLN A 34 -7.17 5.04 9.28
N CYS A 35 -7.10 6.31 8.86
CA CYS A 35 -7.95 7.38 9.38
C CYS A 35 -9.39 7.34 8.84
N GLY A 36 -9.75 6.39 7.97
CA GLY A 36 -11.07 6.30 7.34
C GLY A 36 -11.37 7.43 6.34
N GLN A 37 -10.34 8.15 5.90
CA GLN A 37 -10.45 9.21 4.87
C GLN A 37 -10.38 8.64 3.45
N LEU A 38 -9.86 7.41 3.32
CA LEU A 38 -10.02 6.57 2.15
C LEU A 38 -10.76 5.30 2.55
N ASN A 39 -11.63 4.82 1.69
CA ASN A 39 -12.21 3.49 1.79
C ASN A 39 -11.46 2.46 0.92
N ASP A 40 -11.84 1.19 1.05
CA ASP A 40 -11.24 0.06 0.35
C ASP A 40 -11.27 0.24 -1.16
N ASP A 41 -12.41 0.65 -1.73
CA ASP A 41 -12.58 0.86 -3.16
C ASP A 41 -11.63 1.94 -3.70
N GLU A 42 -11.47 3.05 -2.97
CA GLU A 42 -10.55 4.13 -3.34
C GLU A 42 -9.10 3.65 -3.37
N VAL A 43 -8.69 2.84 -2.38
CA VAL A 43 -7.35 2.25 -2.33
C VAL A 43 -7.16 1.22 -3.45
N ILE A 44 -8.15 0.35 -3.68
CA ILE A 44 -8.15 -0.62 -4.77
C ILE A 44 -8.00 0.10 -6.11
N GLU A 45 -8.72 1.20 -6.35
CA GLU A 45 -8.60 1.97 -7.59
C GLU A 45 -7.20 2.56 -7.79
N LEU A 46 -6.58 3.11 -6.74
CA LEU A 46 -5.20 3.62 -6.81
C LEU A 46 -4.22 2.50 -7.19
N ILE A 47 -4.35 1.33 -6.55
CA ILE A 47 -3.52 0.17 -6.84
C ILE A 47 -3.76 -0.33 -8.28
N ARG A 48 -5.02 -0.42 -8.72
CA ARG A 48 -5.41 -0.80 -10.09
C ARG A 48 -4.80 0.11 -11.14
N GLN A 49 -4.65 1.41 -10.86
CA GLN A 49 -4.03 2.37 -11.78
C GLN A 49 -2.49 2.33 -11.79
N THR A 50 -1.87 1.71 -10.78
CA THR A 50 -0.41 1.66 -10.66
C THR A 50 0.22 0.83 -11.78
N ARG A 51 1.24 1.40 -12.44
CA ARG A 51 2.07 0.78 -13.47
C ARG A 51 3.36 0.20 -12.88
N GLY A 52 3.99 -0.73 -13.60
CA GLY A 52 5.21 -1.39 -13.11
C GLY A 52 6.40 -0.45 -12.86
N ASN A 53 6.48 0.67 -13.58
CA ASN A 53 7.50 1.71 -13.35
C ASN A 53 7.17 2.66 -12.18
N GLU A 54 6.02 2.47 -11.53
CA GLU A 54 5.58 3.19 -10.33
C GLU A 54 5.62 2.27 -9.10
N TYR A 55 6.17 1.06 -9.25
CA TYR A 55 6.34 0.07 -8.21
C TYR A 55 7.81 -0.09 -7.86
N GLU A 56 8.09 -0.10 -6.57
CA GLU A 56 9.39 -0.38 -5.98
C GLU A 56 9.19 -1.33 -4.79
N TYR A 57 10.23 -2.09 -4.44
CA TYR A 57 10.23 -2.84 -3.19
C TYR A 57 11.61 -2.83 -2.55
N SER A 58 11.64 -3.01 -1.24
CA SER A 58 12.87 -3.17 -0.47
C SER A 58 12.65 -4.04 0.76
N PRO A 59 13.69 -4.71 1.29
CA PRO A 59 13.56 -5.51 2.50
C PRO A 59 13.08 -4.69 3.71
N HIS A 60 12.24 -5.28 4.56
CA HIS A 60 11.80 -4.67 5.81
C HIS A 60 12.99 -4.47 6.77
N HIS A 61 13.07 -3.30 7.43
CA HIS A 61 14.24 -2.89 8.22
C HIS A 61 14.54 -3.84 9.40
N GLN A 62 13.52 -4.48 9.96
CA GLN A 62 13.58 -5.37 11.13
C GLN A 62 13.49 -6.85 10.73
N ALA A 63 12.99 -7.13 9.53
CA ALA A 63 12.72 -8.49 9.05
C ALA A 63 13.08 -8.56 7.56
N PRO A 64 14.38 -8.62 7.21
CA PRO A 64 14.82 -8.50 5.80
C PRO A 64 14.31 -9.61 4.86
N THR A 65 13.67 -10.65 5.41
CA THR A 65 12.97 -11.69 4.65
C THR A 65 11.60 -11.26 4.13
N ILE A 66 11.07 -10.12 4.60
CA ILE A 66 9.79 -9.55 4.19
C ILE A 66 10.06 -8.41 3.22
N ASP A 67 9.46 -8.49 2.02
CA ASP A 67 9.48 -7.38 1.06
C ASP A 67 8.47 -6.31 1.47
N VAL A 68 8.93 -5.06 1.53
CA VAL A 68 8.08 -3.88 1.67
C VAL A 68 7.86 -3.29 0.29
N HIS A 69 6.60 -3.22 -0.11
CA HIS A 69 6.15 -2.76 -1.40
C HIS A 69 5.76 -1.28 -1.33
N VAL A 70 6.14 -0.53 -2.36
CA VAL A 70 5.82 0.89 -2.52
C VAL A 70 5.20 1.09 -3.90
N LEU A 71 4.00 1.69 -3.93
CA LEU A 71 3.29 2.08 -5.14
C LEU A 71 3.18 3.60 -5.18
N LYS A 72 3.46 4.18 -6.35
CA LYS A 72 3.43 5.63 -6.58
C LYS A 72 2.48 6.03 -7.73
N PRO A 73 1.20 5.59 -7.73
CA PRO A 73 0.29 5.89 -8.83
C PRO A 73 0.00 7.38 -8.94
N PHE A 74 -0.34 7.81 -10.16
CA PHE A 74 -0.82 9.16 -10.44
C PHE A 74 -2.32 9.12 -10.79
N LYS A 75 -3.16 9.78 -9.98
CA LYS A 75 -4.63 9.84 -10.14
C LYS A 75 -5.11 11.27 -9.92
N ASN A 76 -5.99 11.76 -10.80
CA ASN A 76 -6.62 13.08 -10.70
C ASN A 76 -5.63 14.25 -10.48
N GLY A 77 -4.49 14.22 -11.16
CA GLY A 77 -3.48 15.29 -11.04
C GLY A 77 -2.59 15.18 -9.81
N LYS A 78 -2.72 14.11 -9.02
CA LYS A 78 -1.97 13.93 -7.77
C LYS A 78 -1.17 12.64 -7.79
N ARG A 79 0.05 12.71 -7.23
CA ARG A 79 0.87 11.53 -6.95
C ARG A 79 0.53 10.98 -5.58
N TRP A 80 0.40 9.66 -5.50
CA TRP A 80 0.10 8.93 -4.28
C TRP A 80 1.31 8.15 -3.81
N TYR A 81 1.29 7.77 -2.54
CA TYR A 81 2.29 6.92 -1.92
C TYR A 81 1.56 5.86 -1.09
N ILE A 82 1.64 4.61 -1.54
CA ILE A 82 1.05 3.45 -0.88
C ILE A 82 2.20 2.54 -0.48
N LYS A 83 2.32 2.22 0.80
CA LYS A 83 3.38 1.38 1.34
C LYS A 83 2.79 0.29 2.21
N PHE A 84 3.15 -0.95 1.92
CA PHE A 84 2.63 -2.14 2.60
C PHE A 84 3.61 -3.31 2.52
N TYR A 85 3.35 -4.37 3.26
CA TYR A 85 4.00 -5.67 3.13
C TYR A 85 2.97 -6.77 3.39
N PHE A 86 3.33 -8.01 3.13
CA PHE A 86 2.46 -9.15 3.43
C PHE A 86 2.92 -9.87 4.70
N ILE A 87 1.97 -10.15 5.58
CA ILE A 87 2.07 -11.20 6.60
C ILE A 87 0.98 -12.19 6.22
N GLU A 88 1.31 -13.15 5.35
CA GLU A 88 0.30 -14.04 4.79
C GLU A 88 -0.60 -14.67 5.88
N PRO A 89 -1.93 -14.59 5.70
CA PRO A 89 -2.65 -14.22 4.47
C PRO A 89 -2.92 -12.71 4.28
N ASP A 90 -2.50 -11.87 5.22
CA ASP A 90 -2.93 -10.48 5.34
C ASP A 90 -1.95 -9.49 4.69
N ALA A 91 -2.47 -8.32 4.29
CA ALA A 91 -1.67 -7.16 3.92
C ALA A 91 -1.56 -6.17 5.09
N MET A 92 -0.34 -5.73 5.40
CA MET A 92 -0.08 -4.71 6.42
C MET A 92 0.23 -3.38 5.77
N PHE A 93 -0.67 -2.40 5.87
CA PHE A 93 -0.49 -1.06 5.35
C PHE A 93 0.32 -0.19 6.32
N ILE A 94 1.47 0.30 5.86
CA ILE A 94 2.33 1.22 6.60
C ILE A 94 1.86 2.66 6.39
N SER A 95 1.52 3.03 5.15
CA SER A 95 1.07 4.38 4.83
C SER A 95 0.33 4.45 3.50
N VAL A 96 -0.73 5.24 3.45
CA VAL A 96 -1.48 5.59 2.24
C VAL A 96 -1.76 7.09 2.27
N HIS A 97 -1.09 7.88 1.43
CA HIS A 97 -1.28 9.34 1.38
C HIS A 97 -0.93 9.94 0.02
N GLU A 98 -1.36 11.18 -0.19
CA GLU A 98 -0.91 12.03 -1.31
C GLU A 98 0.55 12.45 -1.06
N SER A 99 1.45 12.23 -2.03
CA SER A 99 2.88 12.53 -1.93
C SER A 99 3.22 14.00 -2.27
N GLY A 100 2.25 14.80 -2.71
CA GLY A 100 2.49 16.07 -3.40
C GLY A 100 3.00 15.86 -4.83
N VAL A 101 2.90 16.91 -5.65
CA VAL A 101 3.50 16.98 -7.01
C VAL A 101 4.95 17.42 -6.89
#